data_AF-A0A6D2GCW9-F1
#
_entry.id   AF-A0A6D2GCW9-F1
#
_cell.length_a   1.000
_cell.length_b   1.000
_cell.length_c   1.000
_cell.angle_alpha   90.00
_cell.angle_beta   90.00
_cell.angle_gamma   90.00
#
_symmetry.space_group_name_H-M   'P 1'
#
loop_
_entity.id
_entity.type
_entity.pdbx_description
1 polymer ?
#
loop_
_entity_poly.entity_id
_entity_poly.type
_entity_poly.pdbx_seq_one_letter_code
_entity_poly.pdbx_strand_id
1 'polypeptide(L)'
;METQDYTFKTPGWPGHYRHDGERLNGQRTQYGIYDYPGRFKDEQHGRDFARYRVEGWRNSAEQAFCVSNSPRLWPGVRFQLAGHPSVTLNREWQVVMSTLTGEQPQALHGSEGEGTTLGNQFEVVPADRTWRVPPQPKPSVDGPQSAIVTGPAGEEIFCDEHGRVRVKFRWDRYNPATEAGSCWIRVSQAWAGAGYGNLAIPRVGQEVIVDFLNGDPDQPIITGRTYHEDNRSPGSLPGTKTQMTIRSKTYRGSGFNELRFEDATGKEQVYIHAQKNMDTEVLNNRTTDVKVDHTESIGNNQRVTVGTARR
;
A
#
# COMPACT_ATOMS: atom_id res chain seq x y z
N MET A 1 -17.13 -7.92 -15.41
CA MET A 1 -16.24 -7.61 -14.28
C MET A 1 -16.30 -6.13 -14.02
N GLU A 2 -16.51 -5.77 -12.77
CA GLU A 2 -16.44 -4.40 -12.27
C GLU A 2 -15.32 -4.32 -11.25
N THR A 3 -14.55 -3.25 -11.28
CA THR A 3 -13.45 -3.04 -10.34
C THR A 3 -13.41 -1.60 -9.91
N GLN A 4 -13.11 -1.38 -8.64
CA GLN A 4 -13.03 -0.04 -8.07
C GLN A 4 -11.72 0.13 -7.27
N ASP A 5 -11.17 1.34 -7.27
CA ASP A 5 -10.04 1.70 -6.42
C ASP A 5 -10.13 3.18 -5.97
N TYR A 6 -9.36 3.53 -4.95
CA TYR A 6 -9.28 4.85 -4.36
C TYR A 6 -7.89 5.46 -4.53
N THR A 7 -7.83 6.76 -4.79
CA THR A 7 -6.59 7.55 -4.72
C THR A 7 -6.80 8.81 -3.90
N PHE A 8 -5.96 8.99 -2.88
CA PHE A 8 -6.04 10.16 -2.00
C PHE A 8 -5.63 11.47 -2.71
N LYS A 9 -4.93 11.37 -3.85
CA LYS A 9 -4.58 12.54 -4.68
C LYS A 9 -5.80 13.14 -5.38
N THR A 10 -6.82 12.32 -5.64
CA THR A 10 -8.06 12.75 -6.29
C THR A 10 -9.25 12.07 -5.60
N PRO A 11 -9.60 12.45 -4.36
CA PRO A 11 -10.56 11.71 -3.53
C PRO A 11 -11.97 11.61 -4.13
N GLY A 12 -12.37 12.56 -4.97
CA GLY A 12 -13.68 12.58 -5.64
C GLY A 12 -13.71 11.81 -6.96
N TRP A 13 -12.59 11.25 -7.42
CA TRP A 13 -12.58 10.44 -8.64
C TRP A 13 -13.28 9.10 -8.38
N PRO A 14 -14.31 8.72 -9.16
CA PRO A 14 -15.09 7.50 -8.90
C PRO A 14 -14.26 6.21 -8.92
N GLY A 15 -13.21 6.19 -9.74
CA GLY A 15 -12.28 5.06 -9.83
C GLY A 15 -12.95 3.72 -10.14
N HIS A 16 -14.09 3.69 -10.83
CA HIS A 16 -14.85 2.48 -11.16
C HIS A 16 -14.75 2.18 -12.65
N TYR A 17 -14.42 0.93 -12.98
CA TYR A 17 -14.27 0.46 -14.36
C TYR A 17 -14.93 -0.90 -14.54
N ARG A 18 -15.55 -1.08 -15.71
CA ARG A 18 -16.25 -2.30 -16.09
C ARG A 18 -15.74 -2.82 -17.42
N HIS A 19 -15.63 -4.14 -17.52
CA HIS A 19 -15.46 -4.85 -18.78
C HIS A 19 -16.39 -6.05 -18.83
N ASP A 20 -17.16 -6.16 -19.89
CA ASP A 20 -18.08 -7.28 -20.13
C ASP A 20 -17.36 -8.40 -20.87
N GLY A 21 -17.81 -9.64 -20.64
CA GLY A 21 -17.27 -10.79 -21.36
C GLY A 21 -17.66 -10.76 -22.83
N GLU A 22 -16.70 -10.93 -23.73
CA GLU A 22 -16.96 -11.10 -25.14
C GLU A 22 -17.24 -12.56 -25.50
N ARG A 23 -17.88 -12.77 -26.66
CA ARG A 23 -18.13 -14.09 -27.28
C ARG A 23 -18.68 -15.10 -26.27
N LEU A 24 -19.89 -14.83 -25.81
CA LEU A 24 -20.51 -15.55 -24.69
C LEU A 24 -20.92 -16.99 -25.00
N ASN A 25 -20.94 -17.42 -26.26
CA ASN A 25 -21.22 -18.80 -26.67
C ASN A 25 -22.51 -19.37 -26.03
N GLY A 26 -23.56 -18.54 -25.95
CA GLY A 26 -24.84 -18.88 -25.33
C GLY A 26 -24.95 -18.60 -23.83
N GLN A 27 -23.88 -18.14 -23.17
CA GLN A 27 -23.89 -17.72 -21.77
C GLN A 27 -24.71 -16.44 -21.57
N ARG A 28 -25.53 -16.42 -20.51
CA ARG A 28 -26.33 -15.24 -20.13
C ARG A 28 -25.47 -14.17 -19.45
N THR A 29 -25.82 -12.91 -19.65
CA THR A 29 -25.13 -11.73 -19.07
C THR A 29 -25.57 -11.39 -17.64
N GLN A 30 -26.24 -12.32 -16.95
CA GLN A 30 -26.89 -12.05 -15.67
C GLN A 30 -25.93 -11.97 -14.48
N TYR A 31 -24.76 -12.59 -14.59
CA TYR A 31 -23.79 -12.67 -13.50
C TYR A 31 -22.67 -11.65 -13.67
N GLY A 32 -22.50 -10.81 -12.64
CA GLY A 32 -21.39 -9.86 -12.51
C GLY A 32 -20.39 -10.33 -11.46
N ILE A 33 -19.12 -9.98 -11.66
CA ILE A 33 -18.07 -10.09 -10.65
C ILE A 33 -17.65 -8.67 -10.32
N TYR A 34 -17.56 -8.33 -9.04
CA TYR A 34 -17.06 -7.07 -8.53
C TYR A 34 -15.87 -7.32 -7.61
N ASP A 35 -14.82 -6.50 -7.72
CA ASP A 35 -13.62 -6.62 -6.88
C ASP A 35 -13.04 -5.24 -6.48
N TYR A 36 -12.64 -5.13 -5.21
CA TYR A 36 -11.98 -3.98 -4.61
C TYR A 36 -10.90 -4.46 -3.62
N PRO A 37 -9.68 -3.89 -3.63
CA PRO A 37 -9.22 -2.78 -4.48
C PRO A 37 -8.73 -3.24 -5.87
N GLY A 38 -8.94 -2.38 -6.86
CA GLY A 38 -8.57 -2.63 -8.26
C GLY A 38 -7.11 -2.36 -8.63
N ARG A 39 -6.35 -1.67 -7.76
CA ARG A 39 -4.91 -1.35 -7.88
C ARG A 39 -4.51 -0.44 -9.04
N PHE A 40 -5.37 0.48 -9.44
CA PHE A 40 -5.08 1.48 -10.46
C PHE A 40 -5.24 2.89 -9.90
N LYS A 41 -4.52 3.86 -10.48
CA LYS A 41 -4.58 5.27 -10.07
C LYS A 41 -4.92 6.21 -11.24
N ASP A 42 -5.25 5.64 -12.39
CA ASP A 42 -5.69 6.32 -13.60
C ASP A 42 -6.67 5.45 -14.40
N GLU A 43 -7.29 6.05 -15.41
CA GLU A 43 -8.35 5.40 -16.18
C GLU A 43 -7.86 4.28 -17.09
N GLN A 44 -6.67 4.45 -17.67
CA GLN A 44 -6.12 3.49 -18.62
C GLN A 44 -5.87 2.15 -17.92
N HIS A 45 -5.16 2.17 -16.79
CA HIS A 45 -4.91 0.95 -16.02
C HIS A 45 -6.20 0.36 -15.44
N GLY A 46 -7.17 1.17 -15.05
CA GLY A 46 -8.46 0.68 -14.56
C GLY A 46 -9.24 -0.11 -15.62
N ARG A 47 -9.32 0.41 -16.84
CA ARG A 47 -9.94 -0.29 -17.98
C ARG A 47 -9.15 -1.55 -18.37
N ASP A 48 -7.82 -1.44 -18.40
CA ASP A 48 -6.95 -2.56 -18.76
C ASP A 48 -7.05 -3.72 -17.76
N PHE A 49 -7.03 -3.44 -16.45
CA PHE A 49 -7.12 -4.47 -15.43
C PHE A 49 -8.49 -5.15 -15.40
N ALA A 50 -9.57 -4.38 -15.58
CA ALA A 50 -10.92 -4.95 -15.74
C ALA A 50 -10.97 -5.93 -16.93
N ARG A 51 -10.42 -5.53 -18.08
CA ARG A 51 -10.31 -6.37 -19.27
C ARG A 51 -9.47 -7.61 -19.03
N TYR A 52 -8.23 -7.45 -18.53
CA TYR A 52 -7.29 -8.56 -18.37
C TYR A 52 -7.80 -9.63 -17.41
N ARG A 53 -8.52 -9.24 -16.34
CA ARG A 53 -9.16 -10.19 -15.42
C ARG A 53 -10.26 -10.99 -16.10
N VAL A 54 -11.11 -10.35 -16.90
CA VAL A 54 -12.16 -11.03 -17.67
C VAL A 54 -11.55 -11.99 -18.69
N GLU A 55 -10.56 -11.54 -19.46
CA GLU A 55 -9.86 -12.38 -20.44
C GLU A 55 -9.18 -13.58 -19.76
N GLY A 56 -8.59 -13.39 -18.57
CA GLY A 56 -7.98 -14.46 -17.79
C GLY A 56 -8.98 -15.48 -17.25
N TRP A 57 -10.14 -15.04 -16.73
CA TRP A 57 -11.19 -15.97 -16.27
C TRP A 57 -11.91 -16.68 -17.42
N ARG A 58 -11.97 -16.05 -18.60
CA ARG A 58 -12.59 -16.62 -19.80
C ARG A 58 -11.60 -17.37 -20.69
N ASN A 59 -10.36 -17.58 -20.25
CA ASN A 59 -9.32 -18.19 -21.06
C ASN A 59 -9.61 -19.65 -21.46
N SER A 60 -10.52 -20.32 -20.74
CA SER A 60 -11.00 -21.68 -21.00
C SER A 60 -12.46 -21.73 -21.47
N ALA A 61 -13.07 -20.59 -21.80
CA ALA A 61 -14.48 -20.53 -22.21
C ALA A 61 -14.75 -21.16 -23.59
N GLU A 62 -13.73 -21.25 -24.45
CA GLU A 62 -13.80 -21.90 -25.76
C GLU A 62 -12.45 -22.61 -26.01
N GLN A 63 -12.43 -23.92 -25.76
CA GLN A 63 -11.25 -24.77 -25.92
C GLN A 63 -11.57 -25.99 -26.78
N ALA A 64 -10.56 -26.50 -27.46
CA ALA A 64 -10.61 -27.83 -28.08
C ALA A 64 -9.40 -28.66 -27.65
N PHE A 65 -9.63 -29.96 -27.51
CA PHE A 65 -8.63 -30.95 -27.15
C PHE A 65 -8.27 -31.73 -28.41
N CYS A 66 -6.98 -31.86 -28.69
CA CYS A 66 -6.49 -32.39 -29.95
C CYS A 66 -5.37 -33.40 -29.72
N VAL A 67 -5.24 -34.34 -30.65
CA VAL A 67 -4.16 -35.32 -30.68
C VAL A 67 -3.47 -35.22 -32.04
N SER A 68 -2.14 -35.27 -32.04
CA SER A 68 -1.33 -35.35 -33.26
C SER A 68 -0.07 -36.17 -33.01
N ASN A 69 0.68 -36.45 -34.07
CA ASN A 69 2.05 -36.97 -33.99
C ASN A 69 3.09 -35.88 -34.28
N SER A 70 2.68 -34.61 -34.26
CA SER A 70 3.55 -33.49 -34.64
C SER A 70 4.18 -32.85 -33.39
N PRO A 71 5.52 -32.76 -33.30
CA PRO A 71 6.19 -32.01 -32.24
C PRO A 71 6.08 -30.49 -32.44
N ARG A 72 5.55 -30.03 -33.58
CA ARG A 72 5.45 -28.60 -33.92
C ARG A 72 4.29 -27.90 -33.21
N LEU A 73 3.40 -28.64 -32.57
CA LEU A 73 2.24 -28.11 -31.84
C LEU A 73 2.59 -27.94 -30.37
N TRP A 74 3.30 -26.86 -30.04
CA TRP A 74 3.70 -26.47 -28.69
C TRP A 74 3.09 -25.10 -28.30
N PRO A 75 2.97 -24.78 -27.00
CA PRO A 75 2.27 -23.58 -26.56
C PRO A 75 2.79 -22.29 -27.19
N GLY A 76 1.90 -21.48 -27.76
CA GLY A 76 2.22 -20.24 -28.49
C GLY A 76 2.19 -20.39 -30.01
N VAL A 77 2.21 -21.61 -30.55
CA VAL A 77 2.06 -21.84 -32.00
C VAL A 77 0.61 -21.62 -32.42
N ARG A 78 0.44 -20.94 -33.56
CA ARG A 78 -0.83 -20.86 -34.28
C ARG A 78 -0.80 -21.76 -35.50
N PHE A 79 -1.93 -22.39 -35.79
CA PHE A 79 -2.10 -23.23 -36.98
C PHE A 79 -3.52 -23.12 -37.53
N GLN A 80 -3.63 -23.30 -38.85
CA GLN A 80 -4.91 -23.39 -39.53
C GLN A 80 -5.41 -24.84 -39.51
N LEU A 81 -6.58 -25.09 -38.91
CA LEU A 81 -7.25 -26.39 -39.03
C LEU A 81 -8.00 -26.47 -40.36
N ALA A 82 -7.88 -27.61 -41.05
CA ALA A 82 -8.58 -27.92 -42.28
C ALA A 82 -9.03 -29.40 -42.28
N GLY A 83 -10.08 -29.72 -43.04
CA GLY A 83 -10.59 -31.09 -43.20
C GLY A 83 -11.46 -31.60 -42.06
N HIS A 84 -11.78 -30.78 -41.06
CA HIS A 84 -12.69 -31.15 -39.98
C HIS A 84 -14.15 -31.20 -40.48
N PRO A 85 -14.96 -32.25 -40.16
CA PRO A 85 -16.35 -32.36 -40.62
C PRO A 85 -17.24 -31.18 -40.23
N SER A 86 -17.04 -30.63 -39.03
CA SER A 86 -17.65 -29.37 -38.63
C SER A 86 -16.90 -28.20 -39.27
N VAL A 87 -17.56 -27.53 -40.22
CA VAL A 87 -17.00 -26.40 -40.98
C VAL A 87 -16.56 -25.25 -40.06
N THR A 88 -17.27 -25.02 -38.95
CA THR A 88 -16.98 -23.93 -38.00
C THR A 88 -15.65 -24.10 -37.26
N LEU A 89 -15.11 -25.33 -37.21
CA LEU A 89 -13.83 -25.62 -36.58
C LEU A 89 -12.64 -25.48 -37.53
N ASN A 90 -12.86 -25.40 -38.85
CA ASN A 90 -11.81 -25.17 -39.85
C ASN A 90 -11.37 -23.70 -39.88
N ARG A 91 -10.69 -23.29 -38.82
CA ARG A 91 -10.24 -21.91 -38.56
C ARG A 91 -8.82 -21.92 -37.98
N GLU A 92 -8.26 -20.74 -37.74
CA GLU A 92 -6.99 -20.62 -37.03
C GLU A 92 -7.17 -20.85 -35.51
N TRP A 93 -6.28 -21.67 -34.97
CA TRP A 93 -6.22 -22.04 -33.55
C TRP A 93 -4.84 -21.72 -32.98
N GLN A 94 -4.80 -21.43 -31.69
CA GLN A 94 -3.58 -21.21 -30.93
C GLN A 94 -3.42 -22.30 -29.87
N VAL A 95 -2.25 -22.94 -29.82
CA VAL A 95 -1.91 -23.94 -28.80
C VAL A 95 -1.63 -23.24 -27.48
N VAL A 96 -2.25 -23.69 -26.40
CA VAL A 96 -2.08 -23.14 -25.03
C VAL A 96 -1.45 -24.14 -24.06
N MET A 97 -1.55 -25.43 -24.35
CA MET A 97 -0.93 -26.52 -23.59
C MET A 97 -0.56 -27.65 -24.56
N SER A 98 0.54 -28.37 -24.30
CA SER A 98 0.90 -29.59 -25.02
C SER A 98 1.67 -30.54 -24.10
N THR A 99 1.35 -31.83 -24.24
CA THR A 99 2.04 -32.95 -23.62
C THR A 99 2.56 -33.86 -24.74
N LEU A 100 3.88 -33.95 -24.85
CA LEU A 100 4.56 -34.76 -25.86
C LEU A 100 5.06 -36.07 -25.22
N THR A 101 4.66 -37.20 -25.79
CA THR A 101 5.05 -38.55 -25.37
C THR A 101 5.76 -39.23 -26.53
N GLY A 102 6.95 -39.78 -26.29
CA GLY A 102 7.69 -40.57 -27.27
C GLY A 102 7.96 -41.97 -26.73
N GLU A 103 7.77 -42.98 -27.57
CA GLU A 103 8.07 -44.37 -27.24
C GLU A 103 9.00 -44.97 -28.30
N GLN A 104 10.00 -45.75 -27.87
CA GLN A 104 10.93 -46.43 -28.77
C GLN A 104 11.10 -47.89 -28.36
N PRO A 105 10.13 -48.77 -28.68
CA PRO A 105 10.16 -50.18 -28.27
C PRO A 105 11.37 -50.94 -28.82
N GLN A 106 11.76 -50.66 -30.07
CA GLN A 106 12.84 -51.35 -30.78
C GLN A 106 14.26 -51.03 -30.25
N ALA A 107 14.42 -50.09 -29.31
CA ALA A 107 15.72 -49.88 -28.66
C ALA A 107 16.14 -51.06 -27.78
N LEU A 108 15.19 -51.92 -27.38
CA LEU A 108 15.45 -53.13 -26.62
C LEU A 108 15.68 -54.33 -27.58
N HIS A 109 16.82 -55.01 -27.41
CA HIS A 109 17.15 -56.18 -28.22
C HIS A 109 16.13 -57.32 -28.00
N GLY A 110 15.53 -57.80 -29.07
CA GLY A 110 14.49 -58.85 -29.04
C GLY A 110 13.05 -58.34 -28.91
N SER A 111 12.82 -57.02 -28.97
CA SER A 111 11.47 -56.46 -29.06
C SER A 111 10.96 -56.50 -30.51
N GLU A 112 9.80 -57.12 -30.73
CA GLU A 112 9.03 -57.07 -31.98
C GLU A 112 7.75 -56.25 -31.76
N GLY A 113 7.40 -55.35 -32.70
CA GLY A 113 6.28 -54.40 -32.56
C GLY A 113 6.42 -53.14 -33.42
N GLU A 114 5.57 -52.13 -33.18
CA GLU A 114 5.64 -50.83 -33.87
C GLU A 114 6.99 -50.12 -33.64
N GLY A 115 7.42 -49.31 -34.62
CA GLY A 115 8.67 -48.54 -34.56
C GLY A 115 8.61 -47.38 -33.56
N THR A 116 9.56 -46.44 -33.62
CA THR A 116 9.54 -45.23 -32.78
C THR A 116 8.25 -44.42 -33.02
N THR A 117 7.48 -44.18 -31.96
CA THR A 117 6.24 -43.39 -32.01
C THR A 117 6.40 -42.07 -31.26
N LEU A 118 5.62 -41.08 -31.72
CA LEU A 118 5.52 -39.77 -31.08
C LEU A 118 4.05 -39.38 -31.04
N GLY A 119 3.53 -39.18 -29.84
CA GLY A 119 2.19 -38.67 -29.58
C GLY A 119 2.25 -37.29 -28.96
N ASN A 120 1.36 -36.40 -29.37
CA ASN A 120 1.18 -35.06 -28.82
C ASN A 120 -0.30 -34.88 -28.49
N GLN A 121 -0.61 -34.67 -27.22
CA GLN A 121 -1.93 -34.23 -26.76
C GLN A 121 -1.84 -32.73 -26.46
N PHE A 122 -2.71 -31.92 -27.04
CA PHE A 122 -2.62 -30.47 -26.91
C PHE A 122 -3.99 -29.82 -26.81
N GLU A 123 -4.01 -28.68 -26.12
CA GLU A 123 -5.18 -27.84 -25.95
C GLU A 123 -5.04 -26.58 -26.78
N VAL A 124 -6.13 -26.17 -27.42
CA VAL A 124 -6.17 -24.98 -28.26
C VAL A 124 -7.31 -24.06 -27.89
N VAL A 125 -7.09 -22.78 -28.15
CA VAL A 125 -8.14 -21.74 -28.16
C VAL A 125 -8.20 -21.12 -29.56
N PRO A 126 -9.33 -20.53 -29.99
CA PRO A 126 -9.38 -19.86 -31.28
C PRO A 126 -8.36 -18.70 -31.33
N ALA A 127 -7.64 -18.54 -32.44
CA ALA A 127 -6.52 -17.58 -32.52
C ALA A 127 -6.94 -16.10 -32.49
N ASP A 128 -8.24 -15.84 -32.67
CA ASP A 128 -8.86 -14.51 -32.53
C ASP A 128 -9.24 -14.18 -31.07
N ARG A 129 -8.87 -15.05 -30.10
CA ARG A 129 -9.04 -14.82 -28.66
C ARG A 129 -7.70 -14.44 -28.05
N THR A 130 -7.74 -13.46 -27.16
CA THR A 130 -6.61 -13.17 -26.28
C THR A 130 -6.60 -14.19 -25.15
N TRP A 131 -5.63 -15.09 -25.14
CA TRP A 131 -5.41 -15.96 -23.98
C TRP A 131 -4.64 -15.20 -22.90
N ARG A 132 -5.12 -15.27 -21.66
CA ARG A 132 -4.40 -14.79 -20.47
C ARG A 132 -4.41 -15.83 -19.38
N VAL A 133 -3.40 -15.78 -18.53
CA VAL A 133 -3.35 -16.60 -17.32
C VAL A 133 -4.53 -16.20 -16.41
N PRO A 134 -5.21 -17.15 -15.75
CA PRO A 134 -6.23 -16.83 -14.76
C PRO A 134 -5.62 -15.96 -13.64
N PRO A 135 -6.32 -14.92 -13.16
CA PRO A 135 -5.84 -14.08 -12.07
C PRO A 135 -5.42 -14.91 -10.86
N GLN A 136 -4.16 -14.75 -10.43
CA GLN A 136 -3.60 -15.45 -9.27
C GLN A 136 -3.73 -14.59 -8.00
N PRO A 137 -3.88 -15.22 -6.82
CA PRO A 137 -3.84 -14.50 -5.56
C PRO A 137 -2.47 -13.83 -5.39
N LYS A 138 -2.47 -12.62 -4.80
CA LYS A 138 -1.25 -11.89 -4.51
C LYS A 138 -0.64 -12.32 -3.17
N PRO A 139 0.67 -12.11 -2.99
CA PRO A 139 1.27 -12.12 -1.66
C PRO A 139 0.53 -11.13 -0.76
N SER A 140 0.32 -11.54 0.48
CA SER A 140 -0.32 -10.73 1.52
C SER A 140 0.64 -10.58 2.69
N VAL A 141 0.59 -9.43 3.35
CA VAL A 141 1.24 -9.21 4.65
C VAL A 141 0.21 -9.48 5.73
N ASP A 142 0.49 -10.41 6.63
CA ASP A 142 -0.47 -10.86 7.66
C ASP A 142 -0.71 -9.82 8.76
N GLY A 143 0.18 -8.84 8.92
CA GLY A 143 0.02 -7.80 9.92
C GLY A 143 1.06 -6.69 9.86
N PRO A 144 0.95 -5.70 10.76
CA PRO A 144 1.83 -4.54 10.78
C PRO A 144 3.28 -4.91 11.08
N GLN A 145 4.20 -4.11 10.56
CA GLN A 145 5.64 -4.31 10.72
C GLN A 145 6.32 -3.02 11.14
N SER A 146 7.45 -3.12 11.86
CA SER A 146 8.26 -1.95 12.17
C SER A 146 9.18 -1.56 11.00
N ALA A 147 9.36 -0.26 10.83
CA ALA A 147 10.30 0.31 9.87
C ALA A 147 10.97 1.56 10.46
N ILE A 148 12.13 1.93 9.92
CA ILE A 148 12.85 3.14 10.32
C ILE A 148 12.64 4.22 9.28
N VAL A 149 12.28 5.43 9.70
CA VAL A 149 12.12 6.58 8.81
C VAL A 149 13.48 6.97 8.21
N THR A 150 13.53 7.20 6.89
CA THR A 150 14.75 7.57 6.16
C THR A 150 14.63 8.93 5.49
N GLY A 151 15.78 9.51 5.14
CA GLY A 151 15.89 10.77 4.43
C GLY A 151 17.32 11.02 3.94
N PRO A 152 17.58 12.20 3.34
CA PRO A 152 18.91 12.60 2.91
C PRO A 152 19.90 12.65 4.08
N ALA A 153 21.19 12.48 3.76
CA ALA A 153 22.25 12.57 4.75
C ALA A 153 22.23 13.94 5.47
N GLY A 154 22.27 13.91 6.81
CA GLY A 154 22.26 15.12 7.65
C GLY A 154 20.89 15.77 7.84
N GLU A 155 19.83 15.23 7.24
CA GLU A 155 18.47 15.74 7.41
C GLU A 155 17.76 15.10 8.62
N GLU A 156 17.04 15.90 9.41
CA GLU A 156 16.31 15.40 10.58
C GLU A 156 14.82 15.16 10.24
N ILE A 157 14.26 15.92 9.30
CA ILE A 157 12.85 15.82 8.90
C ILE A 157 12.79 15.81 7.37
N PHE A 158 12.27 14.71 6.80
CA PHE A 158 12.12 14.56 5.36
C PHE A 158 10.70 14.10 5.02
N CYS A 159 9.87 15.03 4.55
CA CYS A 159 8.51 14.77 4.13
C CYS A 159 8.12 15.56 2.87
N ASP A 160 7.03 15.16 2.22
CA ASP A 160 6.44 15.89 1.10
C ASP A 160 5.23 16.76 1.51
N GLU A 161 4.57 17.38 0.53
CA GLU A 161 3.42 18.27 0.70
C GLU A 161 2.22 17.62 1.42
N HIS A 162 2.16 16.29 1.50
CA HIS A 162 1.10 15.56 2.19
C HIS A 162 1.56 15.03 3.56
N GLY A 163 2.74 15.42 4.05
CA GLY A 163 3.31 14.91 5.29
C GLY A 163 3.68 13.42 5.22
N ARG A 164 3.89 12.88 4.01
CA ARG A 164 4.35 11.50 3.81
C ARG A 164 5.84 11.43 4.10
N VAL A 165 6.30 10.28 4.59
CA VAL A 165 7.72 10.01 4.83
C VAL A 165 8.17 8.78 4.05
N ARG A 166 9.48 8.54 4.02
CA ARG A 166 10.07 7.30 3.49
C ARG A 166 10.62 6.47 4.62
N VAL A 167 10.71 5.16 4.41
CA VAL A 167 11.14 4.22 5.44
C VAL A 167 12.08 3.16 4.87
N LYS A 168 12.80 2.51 5.78
CA LYS A 168 13.57 1.30 5.55
C LYS A 168 12.93 0.17 6.34
N PHE A 169 12.41 -0.83 5.63
CA PHE A 169 11.94 -2.07 6.25
C PHE A 169 13.11 -2.92 6.72
N ARG A 170 12.91 -3.69 7.79
CA ARG A 170 13.94 -4.54 8.40
C ARG A 170 14.40 -5.67 7.47
N TRP A 171 13.52 -6.17 6.61
CA TRP A 171 13.79 -7.26 5.66
C TRP A 171 14.35 -6.78 4.32
N ASP A 172 14.37 -5.47 4.06
CA ASP A 172 14.90 -4.96 2.80
C ASP A 172 16.43 -5.03 2.80
N ARG A 173 16.99 -5.88 1.93
CA ARG A 173 18.43 -6.14 1.84
C ARG A 173 19.16 -5.26 0.83
N TYR A 174 18.43 -4.60 -0.08
CA TYR A 174 19.02 -4.07 -1.31
C TYR A 174 19.03 -2.55 -1.36
N ASN A 175 18.00 -1.88 -0.83
CA ASN A 175 17.96 -0.43 -0.92
C ASN A 175 18.76 0.23 0.22
N PRO A 176 19.51 1.29 -0.04
CA PRO A 176 20.18 2.04 1.02
C PRO A 176 19.15 2.79 1.88
N ALA A 177 19.45 2.97 3.17
CA ALA A 177 18.60 3.71 4.11
C ALA A 177 18.72 5.24 3.89
N THR A 178 18.25 5.69 2.72
CA THR A 178 18.38 7.07 2.20
C THR A 178 17.03 7.61 1.75
N GLU A 179 17.00 8.81 1.17
CA GLU A 179 15.84 9.39 0.50
C GLU A 179 15.31 8.55 -0.66
N ALA A 180 16.08 7.59 -1.19
CA ALA A 180 15.63 6.68 -2.25
C ALA A 180 15.09 5.33 -1.71
N GLY A 181 15.07 5.12 -0.39
CA GLY A 181 14.86 3.79 0.22
C GLY A 181 13.47 3.19 0.02
N SER A 182 12.42 4.01 -0.13
CA SER A 182 11.05 3.54 -0.38
C SER A 182 10.23 4.54 -1.21
N CYS A 183 8.99 4.17 -1.52
CA CYS A 183 7.96 5.11 -1.93
C CYS A 183 7.58 6.06 -0.77
N TRP A 184 6.80 7.10 -1.07
CA TRP A 184 6.22 7.99 -0.07
C TRP A 184 5.03 7.33 0.63
N ILE A 185 5.13 7.19 1.95
CA ILE A 185 4.14 6.48 2.78
C ILE A 185 3.37 7.50 3.62
N ARG A 186 2.03 7.41 3.58
CA ARG A 186 1.15 8.26 4.39
C ARG A 186 1.28 7.93 5.87
N VAL A 187 1.20 8.96 6.70
CA VAL A 187 1.29 8.86 8.16
C VAL A 187 -0.06 9.18 8.76
N SER A 188 -0.63 8.21 9.49
CA SER A 188 -1.82 8.41 10.31
C SER A 188 -1.57 9.51 11.34
N GLN A 189 -2.55 10.39 11.49
CA GLN A 189 -2.54 11.48 12.46
C GLN A 189 -3.65 11.25 13.49
N ALA A 190 -3.45 11.74 14.71
CA ALA A 190 -4.47 11.63 15.76
C ALA A 190 -5.79 12.35 15.39
N TRP A 191 -5.70 13.43 14.60
CA TRP A 191 -6.85 14.17 14.08
C TRP A 191 -6.45 14.88 12.78
N ALA A 192 -7.18 14.65 11.68
CA ALA A 192 -6.89 15.27 10.38
C ALA A 192 -8.18 15.79 9.73
N GLY A 193 -8.33 17.11 9.67
CA GLY A 193 -9.42 17.81 9.00
C GLY A 193 -8.93 18.72 7.87
N ALA A 194 -9.87 19.32 7.14
CA ALA A 194 -9.56 20.24 6.05
C ALA A 194 -8.96 21.56 6.59
N GLY A 195 -7.63 21.63 6.66
CA GLY A 195 -6.90 22.80 7.17
C GLY A 195 -6.81 22.89 8.70
N TYR A 196 -7.16 21.83 9.43
CA TYR A 196 -7.10 21.77 10.89
C TYR A 196 -6.76 20.37 11.39
N GLY A 197 -6.35 20.24 12.65
CA GLY A 197 -6.06 18.96 13.31
C GLY A 197 -4.69 18.92 13.97
N ASN A 198 -4.18 17.71 14.16
CA ASN A 198 -2.84 17.44 14.68
C ASN A 198 -1.92 17.01 13.53
N LEU A 199 -0.73 17.60 13.46
CA LEU A 199 0.30 17.20 12.53
C LEU A 199 1.63 17.03 13.28
N ALA A 200 2.04 15.77 13.42
CA ALA A 200 3.39 15.43 13.87
C ALA A 200 4.06 14.64 12.75
N ILE A 201 5.18 15.10 12.20
CA ILE A 201 5.91 14.36 11.17
C ILE A 201 6.95 13.45 11.84
N PRO A 202 6.99 12.14 11.53
CA PRO A 202 8.07 11.26 11.96
C PRO A 202 9.43 11.77 11.46
N ARG A 203 10.42 11.80 12.34
CA ARG A 203 11.79 12.25 12.02
C ARG A 203 12.64 11.10 11.50
N VAL A 204 13.66 11.42 10.71
CA VAL A 204 14.64 10.44 10.23
C VAL A 204 15.26 9.70 11.42
N GLY A 205 15.34 8.37 11.32
CA GLY A 205 15.84 7.49 12.37
C GLY A 205 14.78 7.00 13.37
N GLN A 206 13.57 7.59 13.39
CA GLN A 206 12.51 7.13 14.28
C GLN A 206 11.89 5.82 13.79
N GLU A 207 11.53 4.95 14.72
CA GLU A 207 10.76 3.74 14.45
C GLU A 207 9.26 4.05 14.31
N VAL A 208 8.66 3.46 13.27
CA VAL A 208 7.23 3.57 12.96
C VAL A 208 6.64 2.18 12.75
N ILE A 209 5.33 2.08 13.01
CA ILE A 209 4.53 0.89 12.67
C ILE A 209 3.90 1.14 11.30
N VAL A 210 4.20 0.26 10.35
CA VAL A 210 3.68 0.28 8.99
C VAL A 210 2.69 -0.87 8.84
N ASP A 211 1.46 -0.53 8.50
CA ASP A 211 0.43 -1.47 8.06
C ASP A 211 0.30 -1.44 6.53
N PHE A 212 -0.43 -2.39 5.97
CA PHE A 212 -0.59 -2.56 4.53
C PHE A 212 -2.07 -2.64 4.18
N LEU A 213 -2.57 -1.70 3.39
CA LEU A 213 -4.00 -1.61 3.08
C LEU A 213 -4.46 -2.89 2.36
N ASN A 214 -5.45 -3.58 2.95
CA ASN A 214 -5.93 -4.90 2.50
C ASN A 214 -4.82 -5.98 2.45
N GLY A 215 -3.78 -5.85 3.29
CA GLY A 215 -2.64 -6.76 3.30
C GLY A 215 -1.72 -6.63 2.09
N ASP A 216 -1.94 -5.67 1.18
CA ASP A 216 -1.14 -5.54 -0.04
C ASP A 216 0.24 -4.93 0.26
N PRO A 217 1.35 -5.66 0.03
CA PRO A 217 2.71 -5.16 0.27
C PRO A 217 3.02 -3.85 -0.48
N ASP A 218 2.30 -3.56 -1.57
CA ASP A 218 2.48 -2.36 -2.39
C ASP A 218 1.67 -1.15 -1.90
N GLN A 219 0.89 -1.28 -0.82
CA GLN A 219 0.04 -0.23 -0.24
C GLN A 219 0.36 0.05 1.24
N PRO A 220 1.61 0.42 1.58
CA PRO A 220 1.96 0.71 2.96
C PRO A 220 1.31 2.00 3.49
N ILE A 221 1.01 2.02 4.78
CA ILE A 221 0.54 3.18 5.54
C ILE A 221 1.12 3.12 6.96
N ILE A 222 1.67 4.24 7.45
CA ILE A 222 2.16 4.33 8.82
C ILE A 222 0.97 4.57 9.75
N THR A 223 0.76 3.68 10.71
CA THR A 223 -0.39 3.71 11.63
C THR A 223 0.00 4.07 13.06
N GLY A 224 1.28 3.95 13.41
CA GLY A 224 1.74 4.17 14.78
C GLY A 224 3.23 4.47 14.90
N ARG A 225 3.66 4.69 16.14
CA ARG A 225 5.05 4.96 16.53
C ARG A 225 5.35 4.26 17.83
N THR A 226 6.60 3.87 18.01
CA THR A 226 7.07 3.19 19.20
C THR A 226 8.34 3.85 19.70
N TYR A 227 8.50 3.87 21.02
CA TYR A 227 9.80 4.12 21.64
C TYR A 227 10.59 2.81 21.66
N HIS A 228 11.91 2.93 21.63
CA HIS A 228 12.84 1.81 21.79
C HIS A 228 14.06 2.28 22.60
N GLU A 229 15.05 1.41 22.78
CA GLU A 229 16.15 1.65 23.71
C GLU A 229 16.95 2.94 23.42
N ASP A 230 17.21 3.24 22.15
CA ASP A 230 17.93 4.46 21.74
C ASP A 230 17.00 5.68 21.55
N ASN A 231 15.69 5.44 21.35
CA ASN A 231 14.66 6.47 21.24
C ASN A 231 13.69 6.31 22.40
N ARG A 232 14.12 6.72 23.60
CA ARG A 232 13.34 6.57 24.82
C ARG A 232 12.24 7.63 24.93
N SER A 233 11.18 7.27 25.67
CA SER A 233 10.11 8.20 26.04
C SER A 233 10.65 9.40 26.83
N PRO A 234 10.02 10.59 26.73
CA PRO A 234 10.28 11.68 27.65
C PRO A 234 10.14 11.26 29.11
N GLY A 235 10.97 11.82 29.98
CA GLY A 235 10.97 11.53 31.42
C GLY A 235 11.85 10.34 31.79
N SER A 236 11.51 9.67 32.89
CA SER A 236 12.32 8.57 33.45
C SER A 236 11.40 7.46 33.93
N LEU A 237 10.73 6.80 33.00
CA LEU A 237 9.87 5.64 33.29
C LEU A 237 10.69 4.49 33.91
N PRO A 238 10.12 3.76 34.89
CA PRO A 238 8.75 3.86 35.40
C PRO A 238 8.51 4.96 36.46
N GLY A 239 9.52 5.75 36.81
CA GLY A 239 9.42 6.80 37.85
C GLY A 239 8.41 7.91 37.52
N THR A 240 8.25 8.25 36.25
CA THR A 240 7.30 9.29 35.77
C THR A 240 5.99 8.69 35.24
N LYS A 241 5.55 7.54 35.77
CA LYS A 241 4.35 6.81 35.27
C LYS A 241 3.03 7.59 35.37
N THR A 242 2.95 8.60 36.23
CA THR A 242 1.78 9.48 36.41
C THR A 242 1.83 10.73 35.52
N GLN A 243 2.84 10.84 34.65
CA GLN A 243 3.00 11.98 33.76
C GLN A 243 2.53 11.67 32.35
N MET A 244 1.76 12.59 31.77
CA MET A 244 1.47 12.65 30.34
C MET A 244 2.20 13.84 29.72
N THR A 245 2.88 13.62 28.60
CA THR A 245 3.75 14.65 28.01
C THR A 245 3.59 14.74 26.50
N ILE A 246 3.40 15.96 26.00
CA ILE A 246 3.59 16.34 24.60
C ILE A 246 4.86 17.19 24.53
N ARG A 247 5.97 16.57 24.13
CA ARG A 247 7.28 17.23 24.01
C ARG A 247 7.75 17.21 22.57
N SER A 248 8.14 18.37 22.06
CA SER A 248 8.79 18.55 20.76
C SER A 248 10.32 18.55 20.89
N LYS A 249 11.04 18.66 19.78
CA LYS A 249 12.49 18.87 19.76
C LYS A 249 12.82 19.98 18.78
N THR A 250 13.71 20.89 19.16
CA THR A 250 14.22 21.93 18.27
C THR A 250 14.87 21.28 17.05
N TYR A 251 14.48 21.72 15.86
CA TYR A 251 15.06 21.21 14.62
C TYR A 251 16.56 21.52 14.58
N ARG A 252 17.39 20.50 14.36
CA ARG A 252 18.86 20.59 14.37
C ARG A 252 19.43 21.21 15.66
N GLY A 253 18.74 21.02 16.80
CA GLY A 253 19.14 21.53 18.10
C GLY A 253 18.73 20.63 19.26
N SER A 254 19.06 21.03 20.48
CA SER A 254 18.82 20.26 21.71
C SER A 254 17.64 20.75 22.57
N GLY A 255 17.07 21.93 22.26
CA GLY A 255 15.94 22.50 23.01
C GLY A 255 14.60 21.81 22.72
N PHE A 256 13.54 22.17 23.45
CA PHE A 256 12.19 21.60 23.28
C PHE A 256 11.07 22.54 23.75
N ASN A 257 9.89 22.41 23.15
CA ASN A 257 8.64 22.90 23.75
C ASN A 257 7.90 21.72 24.39
N GLU A 258 7.24 21.94 25.52
CA GLU A 258 6.53 20.89 26.27
C GLU A 258 5.20 21.39 26.85
N LEU A 259 4.19 20.52 26.74
CA LEU A 259 3.00 20.53 27.57
C LEU A 259 2.98 19.21 28.36
N ARG A 260 3.04 19.30 29.69
CA ARG A 260 3.05 18.13 30.58
C ARG A 260 1.96 18.23 31.63
N PHE A 261 1.29 17.12 31.89
CA PHE A 261 0.34 16.91 32.95
C PHE A 261 0.93 15.90 33.94
N GLU A 262 0.95 16.24 35.23
CA GLU A 262 1.28 15.34 36.34
C GLU A 262 -0.01 15.06 37.10
N ASP A 263 -0.35 13.77 37.24
CA ASP A 263 -1.57 13.30 37.88
C ASP A 263 -1.30 12.59 39.22
N ALA A 264 -0.09 12.73 39.77
CA ALA A 264 0.23 12.24 41.11
C ALA A 264 -0.63 12.95 42.18
N THR A 265 -1.35 12.17 42.99
CA THR A 265 -2.29 12.68 44.00
C THR A 265 -1.63 13.66 44.97
N GLY A 266 -2.20 14.87 45.08
CA GLY A 266 -1.71 15.95 45.93
C GLY A 266 -0.43 16.63 45.40
N LYS A 267 -0.03 16.31 44.16
CA LYS A 267 1.12 16.89 43.44
C LYS A 267 0.76 17.18 41.99
N GLU A 268 -0.52 17.34 41.68
CA GLU A 268 -1.02 17.57 40.34
C GLU A 268 -0.42 18.85 39.75
N GLN A 269 0.00 18.81 38.49
CA GLN A 269 0.64 19.96 37.84
C GLN A 269 0.36 19.97 36.34
N VAL A 270 0.04 21.16 35.81
CA VAL A 270 0.18 21.46 34.38
C VAL A 270 1.45 22.29 34.20
N TYR A 271 2.36 21.81 33.36
CA TYR A 271 3.60 22.48 33.02
C TYR A 271 3.61 22.84 31.54
N ILE A 272 3.85 24.12 31.24
CA ILE A 272 3.98 24.65 29.89
C ILE A 272 5.38 25.25 29.76
N HIS A 273 6.14 24.75 28.79
CA HIS A 273 7.48 25.22 28.47
C HIS A 273 7.57 25.65 27.01
N ALA A 274 8.00 26.89 26.79
CA ALA A 274 8.34 27.41 25.49
C ALA A 274 9.86 27.59 25.38
N GLN A 275 10.47 27.00 24.35
CA GLN A 275 11.92 27.06 24.15
C GLN A 275 12.43 28.48 23.85
N LYS A 276 11.57 29.35 23.31
CA LYS A 276 11.93 30.71 22.92
C LYS A 276 10.80 31.71 23.19
N ASN A 277 9.84 31.82 22.28
CA ASN A 277 8.71 32.73 22.42
C ASN A 277 7.46 31.95 22.84
N MET A 278 6.64 32.55 23.70
CA MET A 278 5.29 32.09 24.00
C MET A 278 4.32 33.23 23.70
N ASP A 279 3.57 33.09 22.62
CA ASP A 279 2.52 34.04 22.24
C ASP A 279 1.16 33.45 22.63
N THR A 280 0.25 34.28 23.13
CA THR A 280 -1.11 33.86 23.48
C THR A 280 -2.10 34.92 22.98
N GLU A 281 -2.91 34.54 22.00
CA GLU A 281 -3.94 35.40 21.42
C GLU A 281 -5.33 34.91 21.85
N VAL A 282 -6.15 35.81 22.39
CA VAL A 282 -7.51 35.53 22.83
C VAL A 282 -8.43 36.57 22.20
N LEU A 283 -9.35 36.13 21.34
CA LEU A 283 -10.21 37.01 20.54
C LEU A 283 -11.39 37.63 21.31
N ASN A 284 -11.61 37.18 22.55
CA ASN A 284 -12.68 37.69 23.40
C ASN A 284 -12.15 37.85 24.84
N ASN A 285 -12.70 37.11 25.81
CA ASN A 285 -12.33 37.25 27.22
C ASN A 285 -11.29 36.21 27.64
N ARG A 286 -10.27 36.65 28.37
CA ARG A 286 -9.35 35.79 29.13
C ARG A 286 -9.62 35.98 30.63
N THR A 287 -9.99 34.90 31.31
CA THR A 287 -10.17 34.88 32.77
C THR A 287 -9.01 34.12 33.41
N THR A 288 -8.55 34.58 34.57
CA THR A 288 -7.55 33.87 35.38
C THR A 288 -7.99 33.94 36.84
N ASP A 289 -8.19 32.78 37.46
CA ASP A 289 -8.64 32.61 38.85
C ASP A 289 -7.65 31.68 39.54
N VAL A 290 -6.94 32.21 40.54
CA VAL A 290 -5.90 31.50 41.27
C VAL A 290 -6.29 31.51 42.75
N LYS A 291 -6.53 30.33 43.32
CA LYS A 291 -7.11 30.18 44.67
C LYS A 291 -6.13 30.41 45.81
N VAL A 292 -4.85 30.24 45.55
CA VAL A 292 -3.79 30.42 46.55
C VAL A 292 -2.92 31.58 46.10
N ASP A 293 -1.79 31.31 45.43
CA ASP A 293 -0.83 32.33 45.06
C ASP A 293 -0.52 32.33 43.56
N HIS A 294 -0.35 33.54 42.99
CA HIS A 294 0.16 33.75 41.64
C HIS A 294 1.50 34.47 41.70
N THR A 295 2.53 33.87 41.12
CA THR A 295 3.88 34.43 41.03
C THR A 295 4.29 34.59 39.58
N GLU A 296 4.72 35.78 39.19
CA GLU A 296 5.24 36.11 37.87
C GLU A 296 6.63 36.74 38.01
N SER A 297 7.61 36.20 37.28
CA SER A 297 9.00 36.70 37.29
C SER A 297 9.42 37.09 35.88
N ILE A 298 9.74 38.37 35.68
CA ILE A 298 10.18 38.92 34.39
C ILE A 298 11.65 39.29 34.49
N GLY A 299 12.49 38.62 33.70
CA GLY A 299 13.95 38.84 33.72
C GLY A 299 14.43 40.12 33.04
N ASN A 300 13.54 40.81 32.31
CA ASN A 300 13.84 42.08 31.65
C ASN A 300 12.63 43.01 31.72
N ASN A 301 11.98 43.34 30.60
CA ASN A 301 10.90 44.33 30.57
C ASN A 301 9.52 43.67 30.49
N GLN A 302 8.57 44.18 31.27
CA GLN A 302 7.14 43.92 31.10
C GLN A 302 6.46 45.19 30.56
N ARG A 303 5.69 45.06 29.48
CA ARG A 303 4.85 46.14 28.95
C ARG A 303 3.40 45.66 28.92
N VAL A 304 2.53 46.40 29.57
CA VAL A 304 1.08 46.16 29.57
C VAL A 304 0.41 47.37 28.93
N THR A 305 -0.38 47.13 27.89
CA THR A 305 -1.22 48.17 27.26
C THR A 305 -2.67 47.75 27.40
N VAL A 306 -3.50 48.63 27.95
CA VAL A 306 -4.93 48.39 28.13
C VAL A 306 -5.67 49.45 27.32
N GLY A 307 -6.43 49.03 26.30
CA GLY A 307 -7.05 49.94 25.33
C GLY A 307 -8.20 50.78 25.89
N THR A 308 -8.87 50.32 26.96
CA THR A 308 -9.96 51.03 27.65
C THR A 308 -9.80 50.86 29.16
N ALA A 309 -10.38 51.77 29.95
CA ALA A 309 -10.11 51.89 31.39
C ALA A 309 -10.16 50.54 32.15
N ARG A 310 -9.09 50.28 32.91
CA ARG A 310 -9.00 49.22 33.91
C ARG A 310 -9.95 49.62 35.05
N ARG A 311 -11.08 48.92 35.21
CA ARG A 311 -11.95 49.07 36.38
C ARG A 311 -11.50 48.15 37.50
#